data_AF-A0A7S4AKZ7-F1
#
_entry.id   AF-A0A7S4AKZ7-F1
#
_cell.length_a   1.000
_cell.length_b   1.000
_cell.length_c   1.000
_cell.angle_alpha   90.00
_cell.angle_beta   90.00
_cell.angle_gamma   90.00
#
_symmetry.space_group_name_H-M   'P 1'
#
loop_
_entity.id
_entity.type
_entity.pdbx_description
1 polymer ?
#
loop_
_entity_poly.entity_id
_entity_poly.type
_entity_poly.pdbx_seq_one_letter_code
_entity_poly.pdbx_strand_id
1 'polypeptide(L)'
;MCESAGVTHYPTLMFIGSGPFYDKDPVSKLIFGSKRSIGMMGESPVRNTVKFQGNWQYYDAILDWIKTMQALSRLHTWSTEGFGKRLRTLFLPQKKKNVQLPLGVPGGVSSGSKISTAANTKGGSGSAKKATNADIALLEKKAEAWKNATEDMTKVATRAATMMDSVLFGDKNSTDMFSFLDEREAWKEDLQTYSTLNDVYRLCVMEVSLDYCQRLAEPVGTKVVDDLIASNLSSEELIKASEKVDKLIMDELSKREPYCAILDGCIVNHMADEACRPKTCPFTNDAACRLLTSCKDPSVMKEYAEAMKLDLETLVSA
;
A
#
# COMPACT_ATOMS: atom_id res chain seq x y z
N MET A 1 24.10 2.96 23.16
CA MET A 1 22.77 2.90 22.52
C MET A 1 22.47 4.15 21.69
N CYS A 2 22.51 5.36 22.26
CA CYS A 2 22.24 6.59 21.49
C CYS A 2 23.26 6.82 20.37
N GLU A 3 24.55 6.61 20.65
CA GLU A 3 25.62 6.66 19.65
C GLU A 3 25.44 5.62 18.52
N SER A 4 25.08 4.39 18.87
CA SER A 4 24.79 3.33 17.89
C SER A 4 23.52 3.60 17.06
N ALA A 5 22.58 4.36 17.61
CA ALA A 5 21.40 4.87 16.89
C ALA A 5 21.71 6.18 16.12
N GLY A 6 22.96 6.66 16.16
CA GLY A 6 23.38 7.90 15.50
C GLY A 6 22.73 9.16 16.09
N VAL A 7 22.27 9.13 17.34
CA VAL A 7 21.70 10.30 18.03
C VAL A 7 22.83 11.21 18.48
N THR A 8 22.88 12.41 17.91
CA THR A 8 23.92 13.41 18.19
C THR A 8 23.43 14.59 19.01
N HIS A 9 22.12 14.83 19.07
CA HIS A 9 21.51 15.97 19.75
C HIS A 9 20.21 15.56 20.47
N TYR A 10 19.83 16.29 21.51
CA TYR A 10 18.56 16.09 22.21
C TYR A 10 17.67 17.33 22.09
N PRO A 11 16.34 17.17 21.96
CA PRO A 11 15.64 15.89 21.78
C PRO A 11 15.80 15.31 20.35
N THR A 12 15.75 13.98 20.18
CA THR A 12 15.70 13.30 18.87
C THR A 12 14.51 12.33 18.84
N LEU A 13 13.63 12.49 17.86
CA LEU A 13 12.48 11.63 17.62
C LEU A 13 12.84 10.71 16.47
N MET A 14 12.71 9.42 16.73
CA MET A 14 13.07 8.38 15.78
C MET A 14 11.91 7.41 15.65
N PHE A 15 11.51 7.15 14.42
CA PHE A 15 10.50 6.16 14.10
C PHE A 15 11.21 4.89 13.64
N ILE A 16 10.76 3.74 14.14
CA ILE A 16 11.23 2.42 13.76
C ILE A 16 10.06 1.72 13.07
N GLY A 17 10.19 1.45 11.77
CA GLY A 17 9.13 0.78 11.01
C GLY A 17 9.58 -0.54 10.40
N SER A 18 8.71 -1.13 9.59
CA SER A 18 8.92 -2.45 8.97
C SER A 18 9.79 -2.42 7.71
N GLY A 19 9.88 -1.26 7.03
CA GLY A 19 10.53 -1.12 5.73
C GLY A 19 11.82 -0.32 5.74
N PRO A 20 12.61 -0.36 4.65
CA PRO A 20 13.80 0.47 4.51
C PRO A 20 13.38 1.94 4.32
N PHE A 21 13.44 2.72 5.39
CA PHE A 21 13.31 4.18 5.33
C PHE A 21 14.68 4.81 5.05
N TYR A 22 14.68 5.86 4.22
CA TYR A 22 15.87 6.64 3.94
C TYR A 22 15.65 8.06 4.49
N ASP A 23 16.47 8.48 5.45
CA ASP A 23 16.48 9.87 5.97
C ASP A 23 16.84 10.90 4.90
N LYS A 24 17.42 10.43 3.79
CA LYS A 24 17.76 11.23 2.63
C LYS A 24 16.59 11.19 1.68
N ASP A 25 15.92 12.33 1.53
CA ASP A 25 15.12 12.56 0.34
C ASP A 25 16.02 12.39 -0.90
N PRO A 26 15.71 11.44 -1.80
CA PRO A 26 16.54 11.18 -2.99
C PRO A 26 16.67 12.41 -3.90
N VAL A 27 15.75 13.37 -3.84
CA VAL A 27 15.84 14.64 -4.57
C VAL A 27 16.90 15.55 -3.96
N SER A 28 16.80 15.79 -2.65
CA SER A 28 17.81 16.57 -1.92
C SER A 28 19.21 15.97 -2.02
N LYS A 29 19.32 14.63 -2.02
CA LYS A 29 20.59 13.89 -2.16
C LYS A 29 21.28 14.14 -3.49
N LEU A 30 20.48 14.26 -4.54
CA LEU A 30 20.96 14.51 -5.89
C LEU A 30 21.38 15.97 -6.07
N ILE A 31 20.61 16.92 -5.53
CA ILE A 31 20.81 18.37 -5.72
C ILE A 31 21.94 18.90 -4.82
N PHE A 32 21.93 18.51 -3.54
CA PHE A 32 22.84 19.07 -2.53
C PHE A 32 23.99 18.11 -2.16
N GLY A 33 23.96 16.88 -2.68
CA GLY A 33 24.92 15.83 -2.35
C GLY A 33 24.55 15.04 -1.09
N SER A 34 25.19 13.90 -0.91
CA SER A 34 24.89 12.94 0.18
C SER A 34 25.06 13.51 1.59
N LYS A 35 25.86 14.57 1.76
CA LYS A 35 26.13 15.19 3.05
C LYS A 35 25.20 16.36 3.41
N ARG A 36 24.56 17.03 2.43
CA ARG A 36 23.67 18.17 2.66
C ARG A 36 22.18 17.82 2.57
N SER A 37 21.87 16.64 2.05
CA SER A 37 20.51 16.07 2.01
C SER A 37 20.06 15.43 3.32
N ILE A 38 21.01 15.30 4.23
CA ILE A 38 20.77 14.87 5.59
C ILE A 38 20.33 16.12 6.33
N GLY A 39 19.10 16.12 6.87
CA GLY A 39 18.59 17.24 7.67
C GLY A 39 19.43 17.46 8.94
N MET A 40 19.07 18.47 9.72
CA MET A 40 19.84 18.90 10.90
C MET A 40 20.10 17.78 11.92
N MET A 41 19.24 16.74 11.95
CA MET A 41 19.35 15.62 12.90
C MET A 41 20.25 14.47 12.44
N GLY A 42 20.90 14.59 11.27
CA GLY A 42 21.80 13.56 10.77
C GLY A 42 21.07 12.36 10.16
N GLU A 43 21.82 11.47 9.52
CA GLU A 43 21.31 10.19 9.01
C GLU A 43 21.21 9.22 10.19
N SER A 44 20.23 8.33 10.14
CA SER A 44 20.13 7.21 11.04
C SER A 44 20.95 6.04 10.49
N PRO A 45 21.97 5.57 11.22
CA PRO A 45 22.79 4.45 10.78
C PRO A 45 22.05 3.10 10.89
N VAL A 46 20.91 3.07 11.60
CA VAL A 46 20.12 1.86 11.86
C VAL A 46 19.12 1.65 10.74
N ARG A 47 19.08 0.43 10.18
CA ARG A 47 18.10 0.07 9.15
C ARG A 47 16.67 0.24 9.66
N ASN A 48 15.77 0.63 8.76
CA ASN A 48 14.35 0.81 9.02
C ASN A 48 14.02 1.87 10.09
N THR A 49 14.92 2.82 10.27
CA THR A 49 14.69 3.95 11.15
C THR A 49 14.73 5.25 10.38
N VAL A 50 13.94 6.22 10.82
CA VAL A 50 13.93 7.57 10.26
C VAL A 50 13.82 8.58 11.39
N LYS A 51 14.56 9.68 11.30
CA LYS A 51 14.53 10.76 12.31
C LYS A 51 13.61 11.88 11.87
N PHE A 52 12.88 12.46 12.82
CA PHE A 52 12.07 13.65 12.56
C PHE A 52 12.98 14.86 12.28
N GLN A 53 12.81 15.49 11.12
CA GLN A 53 13.60 16.65 10.69
C GLN A 53 12.81 17.97 10.81
N GLY A 54 11.55 17.93 11.22
CA GLY A 54 10.67 19.10 11.33
C GLY A 54 10.92 19.93 12.58
N ASN A 55 10.16 21.02 12.72
CA ASN A 55 10.20 21.87 13.91
C ASN A 55 9.40 21.23 15.05
N TRP A 56 10.08 21.04 16.17
CA TRP A 56 9.61 20.41 17.41
C TRP A 56 8.57 21.21 18.18
N GLN A 57 8.51 22.52 17.94
CA GLN A 57 7.57 23.41 18.59
C GLN A 57 6.13 23.18 18.12
N TYR A 58 5.95 22.54 16.96
CA TYR A 58 4.63 22.26 16.38
C TYR A 58 4.24 20.81 16.63
N TYR A 59 3.37 20.61 17.62
CA TYR A 59 2.82 19.30 17.97
C TYR A 59 2.15 18.59 16.78
N ASP A 60 1.38 19.32 15.97
CA ASP A 60 0.67 18.76 14.82
C ASP A 60 1.64 18.21 13.77
N ALA A 61 2.77 18.88 13.55
CA ALA A 61 3.80 18.41 12.62
C ALA A 61 4.43 17.09 13.08
N ILE A 62 4.56 16.87 14.38
CA ILE A 62 5.05 15.61 14.95
C ILE A 62 4.00 14.51 14.76
N LEU A 63 2.72 14.78 15.05
CA LEU A 63 1.64 13.81 14.88
C LEU A 63 1.45 13.39 13.43
N ASP A 64 1.45 14.34 12.50
CA ASP A 64 1.27 14.05 11.07
C ASP A 64 2.43 13.20 10.54
N TRP A 65 3.65 13.49 10.99
CA TRP A 65 4.81 12.67 10.66
C TRP A 65 4.69 11.25 11.24
N ILE A 66 4.27 11.09 12.50
CA ILE A 66 4.04 9.77 13.10
C ILE A 66 2.99 8.98 12.31
N LYS A 67 1.83 9.59 12.01
CA LYS A 67 0.75 8.95 11.24
C LYS A 67 1.23 8.53 9.84
N THR A 68 1.99 9.40 9.17
CA THR A 68 2.56 9.11 7.85
C THR A 68 3.52 7.93 7.92
N MET A 69 4.41 7.90 8.91
CA MET A 69 5.37 6.80 9.07
C MET A 69 4.70 5.48 9.45
N GLN A 70 3.64 5.52 10.27
CA GLN A 70 2.80 4.36 10.55
C GLN A 70 2.11 3.85 9.28
N ALA A 71 1.53 4.73 8.47
CA ALA A 71 0.90 4.38 7.21
C ALA A 71 1.90 3.74 6.22
N LEU A 72 3.10 4.32 6.09
CA LEU A 72 4.16 3.77 5.23
C LEU A 72 4.68 2.41 5.73
N SER A 73 4.79 2.22 7.05
CA SER A 73 5.16 0.94 7.65
C SER A 73 4.09 -0.13 7.43
N ARG A 74 2.80 0.24 7.53
CA ARG A 74 1.65 -0.62 7.21
C ARG A 74 1.58 -0.96 5.72
N LEU A 75 1.84 0.01 4.85
CA LEU A 75 1.89 -0.20 3.41
C LEU A 75 3.06 -1.12 3.01
N HIS A 76 4.22 -0.94 3.64
CA HIS A 76 5.37 -1.80 3.40
C HIS A 76 5.07 -3.25 3.80
N THR A 77 4.62 -3.48 5.05
CA THR A 77 4.20 -4.83 5.50
C THR A 77 3.14 -5.43 4.59
N TRP A 78 2.13 -4.67 4.18
CA TRP A 78 1.13 -5.09 3.20
C TRP A 78 1.75 -5.53 1.87
N SER A 79 2.75 -4.80 1.37
CA SER A 79 3.40 -5.06 0.08
C SER A 79 4.43 -6.19 0.10
N THR A 80 5.13 -6.43 1.21
CA THR A 80 6.26 -7.36 1.30
C THR A 80 5.94 -8.67 2.00
N GLU A 81 5.08 -8.63 3.02
CA GLU A 81 4.84 -9.76 3.94
C GLU A 81 3.36 -10.17 3.98
N GLY A 82 2.45 -9.28 3.58
CA GLY A 82 1.01 -9.50 3.62
C GLY A 82 0.33 -9.79 2.28
N PHE A 83 -1.00 -9.64 2.30
CA PHE A 83 -1.93 -9.92 1.22
C PHE A 83 -1.65 -9.15 -0.09
N GLY A 84 -1.07 -7.94 -0.03
CA GLY A 84 -0.69 -7.14 -1.20
C GLY A 84 0.35 -7.82 -2.10
N LYS A 85 1.21 -8.69 -1.55
CA LYS A 85 2.13 -9.52 -2.34
C LYS A 85 1.38 -10.53 -3.21
N ARG A 86 0.32 -11.14 -2.67
CA ARG A 86 -0.54 -12.11 -3.36
C ARG A 86 -1.38 -11.43 -4.44
N LEU A 87 -1.95 -10.26 -4.12
CA LEU A 87 -2.71 -9.46 -5.10
C LEU A 87 -1.81 -8.98 -6.26
N ARG A 88 -0.59 -8.52 -5.96
CA ARG A 88 0.38 -8.11 -6.98
C ARG A 88 0.85 -9.27 -7.85
N THR A 89 0.87 -10.51 -7.32
CA THR A 89 1.20 -11.70 -8.12
C THR A 89 0.02 -12.20 -8.96
N LEU A 90 -1.22 -11.91 -8.55
CA LEU A 90 -2.43 -12.26 -9.29
C LEU A 90 -2.71 -11.30 -10.46
N PHE A 91 -2.54 -9.98 -10.24
CA PHE A 91 -2.91 -8.93 -11.21
C PHE A 91 -1.75 -8.40 -12.08
N LEU A 92 -0.49 -8.66 -11.71
CA LEU A 92 0.65 -8.35 -12.56
C LEU A 92 1.37 -9.64 -12.94
N PRO A 93 1.40 -10.02 -14.24
CA PRO A 93 2.13 -11.20 -14.67
C PRO A 93 3.60 -11.03 -14.27
N GLN A 94 4.11 -11.96 -13.45
CA GLN A 94 5.53 -11.98 -13.15
C GLN A 94 6.28 -12.07 -14.48
N LYS A 95 7.03 -11.01 -14.83
CA LYS A 95 8.04 -11.11 -15.87
C LYS A 95 8.97 -12.24 -15.45
N LYS A 96 8.90 -13.36 -16.18
CA LYS A 96 9.85 -14.46 -16.05
C LYS A 96 11.25 -13.85 -16.12
N LYS A 97 11.94 -13.78 -14.99
CA LYS A 97 13.39 -13.57 -15.02
C LYS A 97 13.94 -14.85 -15.62
N ASN A 98 14.34 -14.78 -16.89
CA ASN A 98 15.08 -15.84 -17.53
C ASN A 98 16.34 -16.14 -16.67
N VAL A 99 16.28 -17.27 -15.98
CA VAL A 99 17.41 -18.11 -15.55
C VAL A 99 18.11 -18.53 -16.87
N GLN A 100 19.43 -18.55 -17.09
CA GLN A 100 20.68 -18.52 -16.32
C GLN A 100 21.78 -18.18 -17.34
N LEU A 101 22.94 -17.68 -16.92
CA LEU A 101 24.20 -18.27 -17.42
C LEU A 101 25.22 -18.38 -16.27
N PRO A 102 26.05 -19.44 -16.24
CA PRO A 102 26.79 -19.90 -15.06
C PRO A 102 28.26 -19.41 -15.01
N LEU A 103 28.83 -19.47 -13.80
CA LEU A 103 30.23 -19.72 -13.40
C LEU A 103 31.41 -19.18 -14.25
N GLY A 104 32.26 -18.37 -13.61
CA GLY A 104 33.72 -18.65 -13.53
C GLY A 104 34.72 -17.79 -14.33
N VAL A 105 35.80 -17.43 -13.62
CA VAL A 105 37.17 -17.03 -14.07
C VAL A 105 37.45 -15.50 -14.28
N PRO A 106 38.49 -14.94 -13.60
CA PRO A 106 38.95 -13.56 -13.75
C PRO A 106 39.96 -13.41 -14.91
N GLY A 107 39.84 -12.35 -15.71
CA GLY A 107 40.79 -12.00 -16.77
C GLY A 107 41.18 -10.53 -16.66
N GLY A 108 42.46 -10.28 -16.38
CA GLY A 108 42.98 -8.95 -16.06
C GLY A 108 43.38 -8.06 -17.23
N VAL A 109 43.88 -6.88 -16.82
CA VAL A 109 44.90 -6.03 -17.45
C VAL A 109 44.82 -5.75 -18.95
N SER A 110 44.65 -4.48 -19.33
CA SER A 110 45.81 -3.58 -19.55
C SER A 110 45.41 -2.25 -20.21
N SER A 111 46.30 -1.26 -20.03
CA SER A 111 46.36 0.07 -20.64
C SER A 111 45.43 1.12 -20.01
N GLY A 112 45.88 2.06 -19.17
CA GLY A 112 47.21 2.63 -18.97
C GLY A 112 47.17 4.12 -19.32
N SER A 113 47.12 5.01 -18.33
CA SER A 113 48.11 6.08 -18.21
C SER A 113 47.97 6.80 -16.87
N LYS A 114 49.14 7.12 -16.33
CA LYS A 114 49.41 7.80 -15.07
C LYS A 114 48.80 9.20 -15.07
N ILE A 115 48.42 9.70 -13.88
CA ILE A 115 49.03 10.88 -13.25
C ILE A 115 48.45 10.97 -11.82
N SER A 116 49.26 10.58 -10.86
CA SER A 116 49.25 11.18 -9.53
C SER A 116 50.11 12.44 -9.60
N THR A 117 49.68 13.58 -9.05
CA THR A 117 50.41 14.33 -8.01
C THR A 117 49.51 15.45 -7.47
N ALA A 118 49.71 15.70 -6.18
CA ALA A 118 48.89 16.39 -5.21
C ALA A 118 48.90 17.93 -5.26
N ALA A 119 47.96 18.47 -4.47
CA ALA A 119 48.03 19.72 -3.70
C ALA A 119 48.03 21.02 -4.53
N ASN A 120 47.38 22.12 -4.15
CA ASN A 120 47.08 22.60 -2.81
C ASN A 120 46.10 23.80 -2.91
N THR A 121 45.32 24.00 -1.84
CA THR A 121 44.85 25.31 -1.32
C THR A 121 43.84 26.22 -2.05
N LYS A 122 42.87 26.63 -1.22
CA LYS A 122 42.23 27.96 -1.07
C LYS A 122 41.04 28.30 -1.96
N GLY A 123 39.99 28.79 -1.28
CA GLY A 123 39.04 29.73 -1.84
C GLY A 123 37.61 29.22 -1.87
N GLY A 124 36.97 29.14 -0.70
CA GLY A 124 35.51 29.13 -0.61
C GLY A 124 34.97 30.44 -1.17
N SER A 125 34.56 30.42 -2.43
CA SER A 125 33.70 31.42 -3.05
C SER A 125 32.47 30.68 -3.55
N GLY A 126 31.34 30.95 -2.89
CA GLY A 126 30.04 30.41 -3.23
C GLY A 126 29.58 30.94 -4.58
N SER A 127 30.07 30.33 -5.65
CA SER A 127 29.49 30.51 -6.97
C SER A 127 28.27 29.60 -7.05
N ALA A 128 27.08 30.20 -6.98
CA ALA A 128 25.83 29.51 -7.24
C ALA A 128 25.94 28.86 -8.63
N LYS A 129 26.09 27.54 -8.66
CA LYS A 129 26.03 26.78 -9.92
C LYS A 129 24.70 27.12 -10.56
N LYS A 130 24.74 27.89 -11.67
CA LYS A 130 23.59 28.11 -12.53
C LYS A 130 23.02 26.73 -12.87
N ALA A 131 21.75 26.53 -12.54
CA ALA A 131 21.02 25.32 -12.93
C ALA A 131 21.21 25.12 -14.42
N THR A 132 21.72 23.95 -14.80
CA THR A 132 21.89 23.59 -16.21
C THR A 132 20.53 23.24 -16.80
N ASN A 133 20.38 23.31 -18.12
CA ASN A 133 19.12 22.91 -18.78
C ASN A 133 18.74 21.44 -18.46
N ALA A 134 19.72 20.59 -18.13
CA ALA A 134 19.49 19.23 -17.66
C ALA A 134 18.88 19.18 -16.25
N ASP A 135 19.25 20.11 -15.36
CA ASP A 135 18.66 20.23 -14.02
C ASP A 135 17.20 20.69 -14.12
N ILE A 136 16.88 21.59 -15.07
CA ILE A 136 15.52 22.07 -15.33
C ILE A 136 14.64 20.93 -15.86
N ALA A 137 15.09 20.19 -16.87
CA ALA A 137 14.33 19.04 -17.41
C ALA A 137 14.10 17.94 -16.35
N LEU A 138 15.07 17.71 -15.46
CA LEU A 138 14.90 16.79 -14.34
C LEU A 138 13.88 17.29 -13.32
N LEU A 139 13.87 18.60 -13.04
CA LEU A 139 12.89 19.21 -12.14
C LEU A 139 11.48 19.15 -12.73
N GLU A 140 11.32 19.40 -14.03
CA GLU A 140 10.03 19.28 -14.73
C GLU A 140 9.48 17.85 -14.64
N LYS A 141 10.30 16.84 -14.97
CA LYS A 141 9.90 15.43 -14.87
C LYS A 141 9.50 15.02 -13.45
N LYS A 142 10.17 15.57 -12.43
CA LYS A 142 9.82 15.32 -11.03
C LYS A 142 8.55 16.07 -10.63
N ALA A 143 8.38 17.32 -11.04
CA ALA A 143 7.17 18.09 -10.79
C ALA A 143 5.94 17.39 -11.41
N GLU A 144 6.09 16.83 -12.61
CA GLU A 144 5.08 16.00 -13.25
C GLU A 144 4.81 14.70 -12.46
N ALA A 145 5.85 14.01 -11.98
CA ALA A 145 5.67 12.84 -11.13
C ALA A 145 4.94 13.17 -9.80
N TRP A 146 5.24 14.32 -9.18
CA TRP A 146 4.56 14.79 -7.97
C TRP A 146 3.12 15.21 -8.23
N LYS A 147 2.87 15.85 -9.38
CA LYS A 147 1.52 16.18 -9.82
C LYS A 147 0.70 14.90 -9.99
N ASN A 148 1.23 13.91 -10.71
CA ASN A 148 0.57 12.62 -10.90
C ASN A 148 0.33 11.91 -9.56
N ALA A 149 1.32 11.90 -8.65
CA ALA A 149 1.15 11.32 -7.32
C ALA A 149 0.09 12.05 -6.47
N THR A 150 -0.05 13.37 -6.61
CA THR A 150 -1.07 14.16 -5.91
C THR A 150 -2.46 13.90 -6.48
N GLU A 151 -2.57 13.78 -7.80
CA GLU A 151 -3.80 13.38 -8.48
C GLU A 151 -4.23 11.97 -8.03
N ASP A 152 -3.31 11.01 -7.98
CA ASP A 152 -3.56 9.66 -7.48
C ASP A 152 -4.04 9.66 -6.03
N MET A 153 -3.41 10.44 -5.15
CA MET A 153 -3.85 10.57 -3.75
C MET A 153 -5.23 11.22 -3.64
N THR A 154 -5.54 12.20 -4.49
CA THR A 154 -6.84 12.86 -4.52
C THR A 154 -7.94 11.88 -4.96
N LYS A 155 -7.66 11.03 -5.95
CA LYS A 155 -8.57 9.93 -6.36
C LYS A 155 -8.85 8.98 -5.20
N VAL A 156 -7.79 8.50 -4.53
CA VAL A 156 -7.93 7.61 -3.36
C VAL A 156 -8.74 8.26 -2.23
N ALA A 157 -8.49 9.53 -1.93
CA ALA A 157 -9.22 10.27 -0.90
C ALA A 157 -10.70 10.45 -1.27
N THR A 158 -10.98 10.78 -2.54
CA THR A 158 -12.36 10.92 -3.06
C THR A 158 -13.10 9.59 -2.97
N ARG A 159 -12.47 8.50 -3.42
CA ARG A 159 -13.03 7.14 -3.31
C ARG A 159 -13.34 6.76 -1.86
N ALA A 160 -12.43 7.02 -0.93
CA ALA A 160 -12.65 6.76 0.48
C ALA A 160 -13.80 7.59 1.05
N ALA A 161 -13.93 8.86 0.64
CA ALA A 161 -15.04 9.72 1.01
C ALA A 161 -16.38 9.20 0.45
N THR A 162 -16.46 8.85 -0.84
CA THR A 162 -17.68 8.28 -1.46
C THR A 162 -18.11 6.98 -0.78
N MET A 163 -17.15 6.11 -0.44
CA MET A 163 -17.39 4.89 0.33
C MET A 163 -17.96 5.18 1.71
N MET A 164 -17.39 6.16 2.41
CA MET A 164 -17.84 6.58 3.73
C MET A 164 -19.23 7.24 3.68
N ASP A 165 -19.50 8.07 2.67
CA ASP A 165 -20.81 8.66 2.44
C ASP A 165 -21.87 7.60 2.14
N SER A 166 -21.53 6.56 1.38
CA SER A 166 -22.43 5.43 1.12
C SER A 166 -22.80 4.68 2.40
N VAL A 167 -21.87 4.59 3.37
CA VAL A 167 -22.13 3.97 4.68
C VAL A 167 -22.97 4.88 5.58
N LEU A 168 -22.63 6.17 5.65
CA LEU A 168 -23.24 7.13 6.57
C LEU A 168 -24.62 7.62 6.11
N PHE A 169 -24.78 7.83 4.81
CA PHE A 169 -25.96 8.46 4.19
C PHE A 169 -26.66 7.54 3.20
N GLY A 170 -26.24 6.28 3.09
CA GLY A 170 -26.92 5.29 2.24
C GLY A 170 -28.39 5.15 2.62
N ASP A 171 -29.26 5.25 1.62
CA ASP A 171 -30.69 5.02 1.79
C ASP A 171 -30.92 3.57 2.31
N LYS A 172 -31.92 3.36 3.15
CA LYS A 172 -32.35 2.01 3.54
C LYS A 172 -32.79 1.18 2.33
N ASN A 173 -33.16 1.86 1.23
CA ASN A 173 -33.48 1.26 -0.05
C ASN A 173 -32.28 1.17 -1.02
N SER A 174 -31.05 1.32 -0.53
CA SER A 174 -29.85 1.22 -1.36
C SER A 174 -29.83 -0.14 -2.07
N THR A 175 -29.62 -0.16 -3.39
CA THR A 175 -29.65 -1.40 -4.14
C THR A 175 -28.52 -2.32 -3.69
N ASP A 176 -28.87 -3.55 -3.33
CA ASP A 176 -27.89 -4.59 -3.07
C ASP A 176 -27.09 -4.93 -4.33
N MET A 177 -25.77 -4.75 -4.25
CA MET A 177 -24.87 -5.02 -5.37
C MET A 177 -24.76 -6.49 -5.73
N PHE A 178 -24.95 -7.41 -4.78
CA PHE A 178 -24.96 -8.83 -5.08
C PHE A 178 -26.19 -9.22 -5.88
N SER A 179 -27.37 -8.74 -5.49
CA SER A 179 -28.60 -8.90 -6.28
C SER A 179 -28.49 -8.24 -7.65
N PHE A 180 -27.95 -7.02 -7.73
CA PHE A 180 -27.74 -6.33 -9.00
C PHE A 180 -26.84 -7.12 -9.97
N LEU A 181 -25.77 -7.75 -9.45
CA LEU A 181 -24.87 -8.58 -10.26
C LEU A 181 -25.51 -9.93 -10.63
N ASP A 182 -26.31 -10.53 -9.76
CA ASP A 182 -27.06 -11.77 -10.04
C ASP A 182 -28.12 -11.54 -11.12
N GLU A 183 -28.92 -10.48 -11.00
CA GLU A 183 -29.96 -10.09 -11.98
C GLU A 183 -29.40 -9.83 -13.38
N ARG A 184 -28.18 -9.32 -13.46
CA ARG A 184 -27.47 -9.07 -14.73
C ARG A 184 -26.73 -10.28 -15.26
N GLU A 185 -26.78 -11.40 -14.56
CA GLU A 185 -25.95 -12.59 -14.80
C GLU A 185 -24.45 -12.26 -14.87
N ALA A 186 -24.03 -11.15 -14.25
CA ALA A 186 -22.67 -10.64 -14.33
C ALA A 186 -21.68 -11.68 -13.80
N TRP A 187 -22.07 -12.48 -12.81
CA TRP A 187 -21.21 -13.53 -12.25
C TRP A 187 -21.01 -14.76 -13.15
N LYS A 188 -21.75 -14.90 -14.25
CA LYS A 188 -21.66 -16.06 -15.18
C LYS A 188 -20.76 -15.76 -16.39
N GLU A 189 -20.46 -14.50 -16.65
CA GLU A 189 -19.54 -14.09 -17.73
C GLU A 189 -18.12 -14.60 -17.47
N ASP A 190 -17.41 -15.00 -18.54
CA ASP A 190 -16.03 -15.47 -18.47
C ASP A 190 -15.11 -14.39 -17.86
N LEU A 191 -14.46 -14.72 -16.74
CA LEU A 191 -13.59 -13.83 -15.99
C LEU A 191 -12.18 -13.70 -16.60
N GLN A 192 -11.92 -14.37 -17.71
CA GLN A 192 -10.64 -14.25 -18.41
C GLN A 192 -10.53 -12.98 -19.25
N THR A 193 -11.64 -12.38 -19.68
CA THR A 193 -11.65 -11.20 -20.56
C THR A 193 -12.43 -10.05 -19.94
N TYR A 194 -11.73 -9.19 -19.21
CA TYR A 194 -12.28 -7.96 -18.65
C TYR A 194 -12.58 -6.94 -19.77
N SER A 195 -13.84 -6.83 -20.19
CA SER A 195 -14.25 -5.99 -21.31
C SER A 195 -15.62 -5.34 -21.18
N THR A 196 -16.45 -5.78 -20.25
CA THR A 196 -17.84 -5.32 -20.13
C THR A 196 -18.02 -4.38 -18.94
N LEU A 197 -19.14 -3.65 -18.92
CA LEU A 197 -19.53 -2.86 -17.74
C LEU A 197 -19.76 -3.77 -16.52
N ASN A 198 -20.21 -5.00 -16.74
CA ASN A 198 -20.40 -5.99 -15.69
C ASN A 198 -19.07 -6.37 -15.04
N ASP A 199 -17.97 -6.45 -15.80
CA ASP A 199 -16.62 -6.62 -15.24
C ASP A 199 -16.23 -5.53 -14.25
N VAL A 200 -16.52 -4.28 -14.61
CA VAL A 200 -16.21 -3.11 -13.77
C VAL A 200 -16.96 -3.20 -12.43
N TYR A 201 -18.26 -3.50 -12.48
CA TYR A 201 -19.05 -3.68 -11.25
C TYR A 201 -18.57 -4.87 -10.42
N ARG A 202 -18.26 -6.02 -11.05
CA ARG A 202 -17.74 -7.20 -10.36
C ARG A 202 -16.45 -6.88 -9.62
N LEU A 203 -15.48 -6.25 -10.29
CA LEU A 203 -14.20 -5.89 -9.68
C LEU A 203 -14.38 -4.92 -8.52
N CYS A 204 -15.24 -3.91 -8.68
CA CYS A 204 -15.56 -3.01 -7.58
C CYS A 204 -16.14 -3.74 -6.37
N VAL A 205 -17.15 -4.59 -6.58
CA VAL A 205 -17.80 -5.34 -5.50
C VAL A 205 -16.81 -6.27 -4.80
N MET A 206 -15.94 -6.95 -5.56
CA MET A 206 -14.90 -7.81 -5.00
C MET A 206 -13.89 -7.03 -4.16
N GLU A 207 -13.40 -5.90 -4.67
CA GLU A 207 -12.40 -5.10 -3.96
C GLU A 207 -12.98 -4.46 -2.69
N VAL A 208 -14.22 -3.94 -2.75
CA VAL A 208 -14.89 -3.34 -1.60
C VAL A 208 -15.24 -4.38 -0.55
N SER A 209 -15.71 -5.56 -0.97
CA SER A 209 -15.94 -6.70 -0.07
C SER A 209 -14.66 -7.09 0.67
N LEU A 210 -13.54 -7.09 -0.06
CA LEU A 210 -12.23 -7.45 0.48
C LEU A 210 -11.69 -6.39 1.45
N ASP A 211 -11.81 -5.11 1.13
CA ASP A 211 -11.47 -4.01 2.03
C ASP A 211 -12.27 -4.09 3.34
N TYR A 212 -13.58 -4.34 3.25
CA TYR A 212 -14.43 -4.55 4.44
C TYR A 212 -13.92 -5.71 5.31
N CYS A 213 -13.70 -6.88 4.71
CA CYS A 213 -13.23 -8.05 5.44
C CYS A 213 -11.87 -7.84 6.09
N GLN A 214 -10.96 -7.11 5.44
CA GLN A 214 -9.65 -6.77 6.00
C GLN A 214 -9.76 -5.82 7.18
N ARG A 215 -10.60 -4.79 7.08
CA ARG A 215 -10.87 -3.86 8.19
C ARG A 215 -11.53 -4.55 9.38
N LEU A 216 -12.32 -5.59 9.15
CA LEU A 216 -12.89 -6.40 10.22
C LEU A 216 -11.87 -7.37 10.84
N ALA A 217 -10.96 -7.91 10.04
CA ALA A 217 -9.94 -8.84 10.52
C ALA A 217 -8.99 -8.21 11.55
N GLU A 218 -8.68 -6.91 11.45
CA GLU A 218 -7.80 -6.21 12.41
C GLU A 218 -8.37 -6.21 13.85
N PRO A 219 -9.57 -5.66 14.14
CA PRO A 219 -10.12 -5.68 15.49
C PRO A 219 -10.45 -7.09 15.99
N VAL A 220 -10.79 -8.03 15.09
CA VAL A 220 -10.95 -9.45 15.46
C VAL A 220 -9.61 -10.05 15.89
N GLY A 221 -8.54 -9.78 15.14
CA GLY A 221 -7.19 -10.20 15.47
C GLY A 221 -6.71 -9.65 16.80
N THR A 222 -6.91 -8.35 17.04
CA THR A 222 -6.61 -7.73 18.34
C THR A 222 -7.37 -8.41 19.47
N LYS A 223 -8.68 -8.62 19.32
CA LYS A 223 -9.48 -9.32 20.33
C LYS A 223 -8.95 -10.72 20.62
N VAL A 224 -8.63 -11.50 19.60
CA VAL A 224 -8.10 -12.87 19.78
C VAL A 224 -6.76 -12.85 20.53
N VAL A 225 -5.87 -11.92 20.20
CA VAL A 225 -4.60 -11.77 20.90
C VAL A 225 -4.80 -11.32 22.34
N ASP A 226 -5.70 -10.36 22.58
CA ASP A 226 -6.03 -9.89 23.94
C ASP A 226 -6.65 -11.01 24.79
N ASP A 227 -7.56 -11.80 24.21
CA ASP A 227 -8.17 -12.96 24.88
C ASP A 227 -7.10 -14.03 25.22
N LEU A 228 -6.11 -14.25 24.35
CA LEU A 228 -4.99 -15.15 24.62
C LEU A 228 -4.06 -14.63 25.72
N ILE A 229 -3.78 -13.34 25.75
CA ILE A 229 -2.94 -12.71 26.78
C ILE A 229 -3.66 -12.72 28.14
N ALA A 230 -4.97 -12.49 28.15
CA ALA A 230 -5.80 -12.51 29.35
C ALA A 230 -6.04 -13.93 29.88
N SER A 231 -5.84 -14.95 29.05
CA SER A 231 -5.96 -16.34 29.47
C SER A 231 -4.77 -16.71 30.37
N ASN A 232 -5.04 -17.42 31.48
CA ASN A 232 -4.01 -17.93 32.41
C ASN A 232 -3.24 -19.13 31.81
N LEU A 233 -2.81 -19.03 30.55
CA LEU A 233 -2.04 -20.06 29.86
C LEU A 233 -0.58 -20.01 30.33
N SER A 234 0.02 -21.19 30.47
CA SER A 234 1.47 -21.30 30.64
C SER A 234 2.21 -20.82 29.38
N SER A 235 3.50 -20.47 29.50
CA SER A 235 4.31 -20.05 28.37
C SER A 235 4.34 -21.06 27.22
N GLU A 236 4.30 -22.37 27.53
CA GLU A 236 4.29 -23.44 26.53
C GLU A 236 2.95 -23.53 25.78
N GLU A 237 1.85 -23.29 26.48
CA GLU A 237 0.51 -23.24 25.89
C GLU A 237 0.32 -21.98 25.04
N LEU A 238 0.88 -20.85 25.45
CA LEU A 238 0.86 -19.61 24.68
C LEU A 238 1.61 -19.77 23.36
N ILE A 239 2.75 -20.47 23.35
CA ILE A 239 3.50 -20.77 22.11
C ILE A 239 2.65 -21.64 21.19
N LYS A 240 2.05 -22.73 21.70
CA LYS A 240 1.15 -23.59 20.90
C LYS A 240 -0.09 -22.86 20.39
N ALA A 241 -0.61 -21.91 21.16
CA ALA A 241 -1.72 -21.06 20.75
C ALA A 241 -1.28 -20.07 19.66
N SER A 242 -0.07 -19.49 19.78
CA SER A 242 0.51 -18.57 18.79
C SER A 242 0.67 -19.21 17.41
N GLU A 243 1.06 -20.49 17.35
CA GLU A 243 1.13 -21.27 16.11
C GLU A 243 -0.23 -21.47 15.42
N LYS A 244 -1.32 -21.27 16.18
CA LYS A 244 -2.71 -21.42 15.71
C LYS A 244 -3.47 -20.10 15.69
N VAL A 245 -2.81 -18.95 15.91
CA VAL A 245 -3.47 -17.64 15.96
C VAL A 245 -4.24 -17.36 14.68
N ASP A 246 -3.68 -17.63 13.51
CA ASP A 246 -4.38 -17.44 12.23
C ASP A 246 -5.69 -18.22 12.17
N LYS A 247 -5.69 -19.47 12.67
CA LYS A 247 -6.90 -20.28 12.73
C LYS A 247 -7.91 -19.70 13.71
N LEU A 248 -7.47 -19.26 14.89
CA LEU A 248 -8.35 -18.63 15.89
C LEU A 248 -8.98 -17.34 15.36
N ILE A 249 -8.20 -16.53 14.62
CA ILE A 249 -8.67 -15.32 13.96
C ILE A 249 -9.72 -15.68 12.89
N MET A 250 -9.43 -16.65 12.02
CA MET A 250 -10.37 -17.08 10.99
C MET A 250 -11.64 -17.70 11.57
N ASP A 251 -11.52 -18.47 12.65
CA ASP A 251 -12.67 -19.05 13.36
C ASP A 251 -13.55 -17.93 13.95
N GLU A 252 -12.97 -16.91 14.60
CA GLU A 252 -13.72 -15.78 15.14
C GLU A 252 -14.29 -14.87 14.02
N LEU A 253 -13.55 -14.67 12.93
CA LEU A 253 -14.01 -13.94 11.75
C LEU A 253 -15.20 -14.64 11.11
N SER A 254 -15.13 -15.96 10.94
CA SER A 254 -16.22 -16.76 10.34
C SER A 254 -17.52 -16.72 11.16
N LYS A 255 -17.42 -16.56 12.48
CA LYS A 255 -18.61 -16.40 13.35
C LYS A 255 -19.27 -15.03 13.17
N ARG A 256 -18.48 -13.99 12.91
CA ARG A 256 -18.99 -12.60 12.78
C ARG A 256 -19.45 -12.30 11.37
N GLU A 257 -18.66 -12.70 10.38
CA GLU A 257 -18.90 -12.50 8.97
C GLU A 257 -18.48 -13.75 8.19
N PRO A 258 -19.37 -14.75 8.04
CA PRO A 258 -19.06 -16.01 7.37
C PRO A 258 -18.50 -15.82 5.95
N TYR A 259 -19.00 -14.82 5.21
CA TYR A 259 -18.55 -14.55 3.85
C TYR A 259 -17.08 -14.12 3.80
N CYS A 260 -16.60 -13.37 4.79
CA CYS A 260 -15.20 -12.96 4.87
C CYS A 260 -14.24 -14.15 5.02
N ALA A 261 -14.70 -15.28 5.57
CA ALA A 261 -13.88 -16.48 5.70
C ALA A 261 -13.66 -17.21 4.37
N ILE A 262 -14.54 -17.00 3.37
CA ILE A 262 -14.48 -17.69 2.07
C ILE A 262 -14.07 -16.77 0.91
N LEU A 263 -14.20 -15.45 1.07
CA LEU A 263 -14.03 -14.47 0.00
C LEU A 263 -12.68 -14.56 -0.72
N ASP A 264 -11.58 -14.76 0.00
CA ASP A 264 -10.26 -14.90 -0.62
C ASP A 264 -10.18 -16.11 -1.55
N GLY A 265 -10.71 -17.26 -1.09
CA GLY A 265 -10.79 -18.47 -1.90
C GLY A 265 -11.68 -18.27 -3.12
N CYS A 266 -12.79 -17.55 -2.93
CA CYS A 266 -13.69 -17.15 -4.01
C CYS A 266 -12.99 -16.30 -5.07
N ILE A 267 -12.24 -15.26 -4.69
CA ILE A 267 -11.52 -14.40 -5.63
C ILE A 267 -10.45 -15.20 -6.39
N VAL A 268 -9.69 -16.04 -5.71
CA VAL A 268 -8.65 -16.89 -6.32
C VAL A 268 -9.25 -17.87 -7.33
N ASN A 269 -10.43 -18.43 -7.01
CA ASN A 269 -11.15 -19.36 -7.88
C ASN A 269 -12.11 -18.65 -8.84
N HIS A 270 -11.91 -17.34 -9.11
CA HIS A 270 -12.70 -16.58 -10.05
C HIS A 270 -14.21 -16.71 -9.79
N MET A 271 -14.62 -16.63 -8.52
CA MET A 271 -16.03 -16.73 -8.09
C MET A 271 -16.77 -17.96 -8.66
N ALA A 272 -16.07 -19.04 -9.00
CA ALA A 272 -16.67 -20.18 -9.71
C ALA A 272 -17.77 -20.86 -8.89
N ASP A 273 -17.59 -20.98 -7.58
CA ASP A 273 -18.53 -21.65 -6.70
C ASP A 273 -19.80 -20.82 -6.47
N GLU A 274 -20.96 -21.47 -6.35
CA GLU A 274 -22.23 -20.78 -6.07
C GLU A 274 -22.21 -20.08 -4.70
N ALA A 275 -21.50 -20.65 -3.72
CA ALA A 275 -21.31 -20.04 -2.40
C ALA A 275 -20.58 -18.68 -2.47
N CYS A 276 -19.81 -18.44 -3.54
CA CYS A 276 -19.11 -17.19 -3.77
C CYS A 276 -19.98 -16.10 -4.40
N ARG A 277 -21.14 -16.50 -4.96
CA ARG A 277 -22.06 -15.66 -5.74
C ARG A 277 -23.47 -15.67 -5.13
N PRO A 278 -23.60 -15.26 -3.86
CA PRO A 278 -24.89 -15.23 -3.21
C PRO A 278 -25.82 -14.23 -3.93
N LYS A 279 -27.11 -14.56 -4.02
CA LYS A 279 -28.12 -13.72 -4.69
C LYS A 279 -28.39 -12.41 -3.97
N THR A 280 -28.05 -12.34 -2.70
CA THR A 280 -28.18 -11.16 -1.85
C THR A 280 -26.87 -10.92 -1.11
N CYS A 281 -26.71 -9.73 -0.57
CA CYS A 281 -25.55 -9.34 0.21
C CYS A 281 -25.29 -10.39 1.30
N PRO A 282 -24.09 -10.98 1.34
CA PRO A 282 -23.77 -12.06 2.26
C PRO A 282 -23.18 -11.57 3.59
N PHE A 283 -23.02 -10.26 3.75
CA PHE A 283 -22.55 -9.69 5.00
C PHE A 283 -23.68 -9.62 6.01
N THR A 284 -23.37 -9.98 7.25
CA THR A 284 -24.27 -9.87 8.40
C THR A 284 -24.42 -8.41 8.81
N ASN A 285 -23.39 -7.60 8.61
CA ASN A 285 -23.43 -6.16 8.86
C ASN A 285 -24.05 -5.40 7.69
N ASP A 286 -25.24 -4.84 7.89
CA ASP A 286 -25.94 -3.99 6.91
C ASP A 286 -25.08 -2.85 6.37
N ALA A 287 -24.18 -2.28 7.18
CA ALA A 287 -23.29 -1.21 6.74
C ALA A 287 -22.30 -1.69 5.66
N ALA A 288 -21.89 -2.96 5.71
CA ALA A 288 -21.05 -3.56 4.68
C ALA A 288 -21.82 -3.71 3.36
N CYS A 289 -23.09 -4.11 3.43
CA CYS A 289 -23.95 -4.17 2.26
C CYS A 289 -24.16 -2.79 1.63
N ARG A 290 -24.34 -1.76 2.46
CA ARG A 290 -24.43 -0.36 1.98
C ARG A 290 -23.12 0.14 1.39
N LEU A 291 -21.98 -0.22 1.97
CA LEU A 291 -20.67 0.14 1.44
C LEU A 291 -20.51 -0.29 -0.02
N LEU A 292 -21.00 -1.48 -0.38
CA LEU A 292 -20.95 -1.97 -1.77
C LEU A 292 -21.70 -1.05 -2.74
N THR A 293 -22.73 -0.34 -2.29
CA THR A 293 -23.51 0.55 -3.18
C THR A 293 -22.69 1.70 -3.74
N SER A 294 -21.53 2.02 -3.15
CA SER A 294 -20.57 2.96 -3.71
C SER A 294 -20.10 2.53 -5.11
N CYS A 295 -20.17 1.24 -5.44
CA CYS A 295 -19.87 0.72 -6.76
C CYS A 295 -20.88 1.15 -7.84
N LYS A 296 -22.01 1.78 -7.48
CA LYS A 296 -22.90 2.43 -8.46
C LYS A 296 -22.53 3.87 -8.74
N ASP A 297 -21.66 4.47 -7.93
CA ASP A 297 -21.26 5.86 -8.13
C ASP A 297 -20.46 5.98 -9.45
N PRO A 298 -20.87 6.87 -10.38
CA PRO A 298 -20.17 7.06 -11.64
C PRO A 298 -18.70 7.43 -11.48
N SER A 299 -18.32 8.16 -10.42
CA SER A 299 -16.92 8.52 -10.17
C SER A 299 -16.10 7.28 -9.83
N VAL A 300 -16.63 6.40 -8.99
CA VAL A 300 -16.01 5.13 -8.63
C VAL A 300 -15.91 4.24 -9.86
N MET A 301 -17.00 4.09 -10.61
CA MET A 301 -17.02 3.27 -11.83
C MET A 301 -16.02 3.74 -12.89
N LYS A 302 -15.85 5.05 -13.04
CA LYS A 302 -14.86 5.63 -13.94
C LYS A 302 -13.43 5.24 -13.56
N GLU A 303 -13.09 5.25 -12.27
CA GLU A 303 -11.76 4.84 -11.81
C GLU A 303 -11.46 3.36 -12.13
N TYR A 304 -12.43 2.47 -11.89
CA TYR A 304 -12.27 1.05 -12.23
C TYR A 304 -12.17 0.84 -13.74
N ALA A 305 -13.01 1.51 -14.54
CA ALA A 305 -12.94 1.44 -15.99
C ALA A 305 -11.58 1.95 -16.52
N GLU A 306 -11.08 3.08 -16.00
CA GLU A 306 -9.74 3.61 -16.32
C GLU A 306 -8.64 2.59 -15.98
N ALA A 307 -8.70 1.97 -14.79
CA ALA A 307 -7.72 0.97 -14.35
C ALA A 307 -7.73 -0.27 -15.27
N MET A 308 -8.89 -0.63 -15.80
CA MET A 308 -9.08 -1.74 -16.75
C MET A 308 -8.81 -1.34 -18.21
N LYS A 309 -8.54 -0.06 -18.49
CA LYS A 309 -8.39 0.52 -19.83
C LYS A 309 -9.65 0.35 -20.70
N LEU A 310 -10.80 0.48 -20.06
CA LEU A 310 -12.11 0.47 -20.71
C LEU A 310 -12.64 1.89 -20.84
N ASP A 311 -13.28 2.17 -21.97
CA ASP A 311 -13.99 3.45 -22.16
C ASP A 311 -15.40 3.33 -21.59
N LEU A 312 -15.62 3.94 -20.43
CA LEU A 312 -16.90 3.89 -19.73
C LEU A 312 -18.03 4.52 -20.54
N GLU A 313 -17.76 5.57 -21.32
CA GLU A 313 -18.80 6.26 -22.11
C GLU A 313 -19.37 5.32 -23.18
N THR A 314 -18.47 4.62 -23.89
CA THR A 314 -18.86 3.59 -24.84
C THR A 314 -19.64 2.46 -24.16
N LEU A 315 -19.20 2.01 -22.98
CA LEU A 315 -19.83 0.89 -22.25
C LEU A 315 -21.22 1.20 -21.68
N VAL A 316 -21.48 2.45 -21.27
CA VAL A 316 -22.79 2.86 -20.74
C VAL A 316 -23.81 3.08 -21.86
N SER A 317 -23.34 3.39 -23.07
CA SER A 317 -24.17 3.64 -24.25
C SER A 317 -24.60 2.37 -25.01
N ALA A 318 -23.96 1.23 -24.72
CA ALA A 318 -24.20 -0.07 -25.35
C ALA A 318 -25.23 -0.90 -24.58
#